data_AF-A0A381V3R8-F1
#
_entry.id   AF-A0A381V3R8-F1
#
_cell.length_a   1.000
_cell.length_b   1.000
_cell.length_c   1.000
_cell.angle_alpha   90.00
_cell.angle_beta   90.00
_cell.angle_gamma   90.00
#
_symmetry.space_group_name_H-M   'P 1'
#
loop_
_entity.id
_entity.type
_entity.pdbx_description
1 polymer ?
#
loop_
_entity_poly.entity_id
_entity_poly.type
_entity_poly.pdbx_seq_one_letter_code
_entity_poly.pdbx_strand_id
1 'polypeptide(L)'
;VKGSTIRARHVGKDIVASLRTVIGGEIKEYTEMMAESREEAQQRMIERAEEIGANAITDIRFTTSMVMSNTSEILAYGTAVMAVRS
;
A
#
# COMPACT_ATOMS: atom_id res chain seq x y z
N VAL A 1 -13.39 -2.72 -6.43
CA VAL A 1 -13.14 -1.98 -5.18
C VAL A 1 -11.71 -1.46 -5.16
N LYS A 2 -11.42 -0.45 -4.34
CA LYS A 2 -10.07 0.14 -4.23
C LYS A 2 -9.83 0.73 -2.85
N GLY A 3 -8.57 0.82 -2.46
CA GLY A 3 -8.09 1.54 -1.28
C GLY A 3 -6.70 2.10 -1.55
N SER A 4 -6.42 3.32 -1.10
CA SER A 4 -5.08 3.91 -1.24
C SER A 4 -4.60 4.57 0.04
N THR A 5 -3.28 4.72 0.16
CA THR A 5 -2.61 5.52 1.19
C THR A 5 -1.50 6.35 0.57
N ILE A 6 -1.23 7.51 1.15
CA ILE A 6 -0.20 8.44 0.70
C ILE A 6 0.84 8.57 1.82
N ARG A 7 2.12 8.40 1.48
CA ARG A 7 3.24 8.60 2.41
C ARG A 7 4.23 9.61 1.87
N ALA A 8 4.59 10.58 2.71
CA ALA A 8 5.63 11.56 2.43
C ALA A 8 6.98 11.06 2.94
N ARG A 9 8.04 11.19 2.13
CA ARG A 9 9.44 10.91 2.52
C ARG A 9 9.93 11.80 3.65
N HIS A 10 9.22 12.85 4.06
CA HIS A 10 9.58 13.61 5.27
C HIS A 10 9.41 12.79 6.55
N VAL A 11 8.50 11.82 6.58
CA VAL A 11 8.40 10.80 7.64
C VAL A 11 9.56 9.79 7.53
N GLY A 12 10.11 9.58 6.33
CA GLY A 12 11.31 8.78 6.07
C GLY A 12 12.64 9.56 6.04
N LYS A 13 12.65 10.85 6.38
CA LYS A 13 13.87 11.68 6.30
C LYS A 13 14.82 11.36 7.45
N ASP A 14 14.27 11.00 8.61
CA ASP A 14 15.02 10.47 9.75
C ASP A 14 15.61 9.09 9.43
N ILE A 15 14.86 8.27 8.70
CA ILE A 15 15.29 6.96 8.19
C ILE A 15 16.47 7.12 7.20
N VAL A 16 16.37 8.01 6.22
CA VAL A 16 17.43 8.17 5.20
C VAL A 16 18.68 8.87 5.77
N ALA A 17 18.54 9.72 6.79
CA ALA A 17 19.68 10.38 7.43
C ALA A 17 20.60 9.39 8.19
N SER A 18 20.07 8.30 8.74
CA SER A 18 20.85 7.22 9.38
C SER A 18 21.45 6.22 8.39
N LEU A 19 20.88 6.10 7.18
CA LEU A 19 21.24 5.11 6.15
C LEU A 19 22.28 5.58 5.13
N ARG A 20 22.96 6.72 5.36
CA ARG A 20 24.06 7.22 4.49
C ARG A 20 25.20 6.21 4.26
N THR A 21 25.17 5.04 4.91
CA THR A 21 26.16 3.97 4.82
C THR A 21 25.75 2.79 3.92
N VAL A 22 24.53 2.71 3.39
CA VAL A 22 24.08 1.51 2.65
C VAL A 22 24.49 1.58 1.17
N ILE A 23 25.65 0.97 0.88
CA ILE A 23 26.09 0.63 -0.47
C ILE A 23 25.30 -0.61 -0.94
N GLY A 24 24.41 -0.42 -1.92
CA GLY A 24 23.87 -1.49 -2.79
C GLY A 24 22.86 -2.48 -2.18
N GLY A 25 22.44 -2.31 -0.93
CA GLY A 25 21.50 -3.21 -0.25
C GLY A 25 20.07 -2.68 -0.11
N GLU A 26 19.18 -3.51 0.45
CA GLU A 26 17.82 -3.14 0.82
C GLU A 26 17.82 -2.05 1.90
N ILE A 27 16.93 -1.07 1.75
CA ILE A 27 16.66 -0.06 2.77
C ILE A 27 15.54 -0.57 3.68
N LYS A 28 15.89 -1.25 4.77
CA LYS A 28 14.93 -1.97 5.64
C LYS A 28 13.77 -1.10 6.10
N GLU A 29 14.04 0.09 6.62
CA GLU A 29 13.03 0.99 7.14
C GLU A 29 12.10 1.52 6.03
N TYR A 30 12.61 1.67 4.80
CA TYR A 30 11.78 2.01 3.65
C TYR A 30 10.94 0.80 3.21
N THR A 31 11.49 -0.43 3.27
CA THR A 31 10.73 -1.65 3.05
C THR A 31 9.60 -1.80 4.06
N GLU A 32 9.87 -1.61 5.35
CA GLU A 32 8.90 -1.65 6.44
C GLU A 32 7.80 -0.61 6.22
N MET A 33 8.16 0.65 5.96
CA MET A 33 7.20 1.70 5.66
C MET A 33 6.32 1.37 4.43
N MET A 34 6.92 0.79 3.39
CA MET A 34 6.18 0.34 2.20
C MET A 34 5.27 -0.85 2.49
N ALA A 35 5.64 -1.74 3.42
CA ALA A 35 4.81 -2.86 3.86
C ALA A 35 3.58 -2.37 4.63
N GLU A 36 3.78 -1.52 5.64
CA GLU A 36 2.68 -0.89 6.40
C GLU A 36 1.71 -0.13 5.47
N SER A 37 2.27 0.57 4.48
CA SER A 37 1.46 1.32 3.51
C SER A 37 0.64 0.41 2.60
N ARG A 38 1.15 -0.77 2.24
CA ARG A 38 0.38 -1.78 1.49
C ARG A 38 -0.75 -2.35 2.33
N GLU A 39 -0.49 -2.67 3.60
CA GLU A 39 -1.50 -3.18 4.52
C GLU A 39 -2.64 -2.17 4.71
N GLU A 40 -2.33 -0.89 4.90
CA GLU A 40 -3.35 0.15 5.03
C GLU A 40 -4.19 0.30 3.75
N ALA A 41 -3.55 0.32 2.58
CA ALA A 41 -4.27 0.40 1.30
C ALA A 41 -5.17 -0.83 1.07
N GLN A 42 -4.69 -2.02 1.43
CA GLN A 42 -5.45 -3.26 1.38
C GLN A 42 -6.63 -3.24 2.33
N GLN A 43 -6.45 -2.81 3.58
CA GLN A 43 -7.51 -2.74 4.58
C GLN A 43 -8.65 -1.82 4.10
N ARG A 44 -8.33 -0.64 3.58
CA ARG A 44 -9.32 0.28 2.98
C ARG A 44 -10.05 -0.34 1.78
N MET A 45 -9.38 -1.17 0.99
CA MET A 45 -10.00 -1.89 -0.12
C MET A 45 -10.99 -2.97 0.37
N ILE A 46 -10.65 -3.66 1.47
CA ILE A 46 -11.48 -4.67 2.12
C ILE A 46 -12.73 -4.00 2.71
N GLU A 47 -12.57 -2.92 3.48
CA GLU A 47 -13.69 -2.14 4.03
C GLU A 47 -14.65 -1.72 2.92
N ARG A 48 -14.13 -1.25 1.77
CA ARG A 48 -14.96 -0.90 0.62
C ARG A 48 -15.71 -2.09 0.02
N ALA A 49 -15.16 -3.31 0.08
CA ALA A 49 -15.83 -4.52 -0.37
C ALA A 49 -16.94 -4.94 0.60
N GLU A 50 -16.68 -4.84 1.90
CA GLU A 50 -17.67 -5.12 2.96
C GLU A 50 -18.85 -4.15 2.89
N GLU A 51 -18.61 -2.85 2.66
CA GLU A 51 -19.65 -1.82 2.49
C GLU A 51 -20.64 -2.13 1.36
N ILE A 52 -20.20 -2.84 0.32
CA ILE A 52 -21.06 -3.22 -0.82
C ILE A 52 -21.57 -4.67 -0.71
N GLY A 53 -21.35 -5.32 0.43
CA GLY A 53 -21.83 -6.68 0.71
C GLY A 53 -21.10 -7.78 -0.05
N ALA A 54 -19.89 -7.52 -0.57
CA ALA A 54 -19.07 -8.57 -1.17
C ALA A 54 -18.40 -9.43 -0.08
N ASN A 55 -18.16 -10.71 -0.38
CA ASN A 55 -17.48 -11.64 0.53
C ASN A 55 -16.11 -12.09 0.03
N ALA A 56 -15.69 -11.62 -1.15
CA ALA A 56 -14.37 -11.90 -1.71
C ALA A 56 -13.92 -10.78 -2.68
N ILE A 57 -12.60 -10.66 -2.86
CA ILE A 57 -11.98 -9.78 -3.85
C ILE A 57 -11.04 -10.61 -4.72
N THR A 58 -11.18 -10.50 -6.04
CA THR A 58 -10.35 -11.20 -7.04
C THR A 58 -9.52 -10.21 -7.85
N ASP A 59 -8.45 -10.72 -8.49
CA ASP A 59 -7.51 -9.92 -9.29
C ASP A 59 -6.95 -8.71 -8.52
N ILE A 60 -6.50 -8.93 -7.28
CA ILE A 60 -5.90 -7.88 -6.47
C ILE A 60 -4.57 -7.45 -7.08
N ARG A 61 -4.41 -6.14 -7.28
CA ARG A 61 -3.20 -5.50 -7.80
C ARG A 61 -2.81 -4.34 -6.91
N PHE A 62 -1.50 -4.14 -6.78
CA PHE A 62 -0.92 -2.98 -6.11
C PHE A 62 -0.17 -2.14 -7.14
N THR A 63 -0.33 -0.82 -7.07
CA THR A 63 0.46 0.12 -7.84
C THR A 63 1.00 1.22 -6.94
N THR A 64 2.17 1.76 -7.29
CA THR A 64 2.79 2.87 -6.59
C THR A 64 3.03 4.01 -7.57
N SER A 65 2.63 5.22 -7.18
CA SER A 65 2.76 6.41 -8.01
C SER A 65 3.34 7.56 -7.20
N MET A 66 4.23 8.35 -7.79
CA MET A 66 4.65 9.61 -7.18
C MET A 66 3.52 10.64 -7.36
N VAL A 67 3.02 11.18 -6.25
CA VAL A 67 1.96 12.20 -6.26
C VAL A 67 2.55 13.60 -6.23
N MET A 68 3.63 13.79 -5.47
CA MET A 68 4.38 15.04 -5.35
C MET A 68 5.87 14.73 -5.17
N SER A 69 6.72 15.77 -5.25
CA SER A 69 8.11 15.63 -4.86
C SER A 69 8.17 15.05 -3.44
N ASN A 70 8.86 13.92 -3.30
CA ASN A 70 9.01 13.22 -2.03
C ASN A 70 7.70 12.66 -1.43
N THR A 71 6.67 12.37 -2.23
CA THR A 71 5.42 11.75 -1.75
C THR A 71 4.94 10.69 -2.73
N SER A 72 4.67 9.48 -2.22
CA SER A 72 4.17 8.35 -3.02
C SER A 72 2.81 7.86 -2.51
N GLU A 73 1.93 7.54 -3.44
CA GLU A 73 0.70 6.80 -3.20
C GLU A 73 0.94 5.30 -3.42
N ILE A 74 0.38 4.47 -2.53
CA ILE A 74 0.14 3.06 -2.80
C ILE A 74 -1.36 2.87 -2.98
N LEU A 75 -1.75 2.27 -4.10
CA LEU A 75 -3.13 1.95 -4.45
C LEU A 75 -3.27 0.43 -4.57
N ALA A 76 -4.18 -0.13 -3.78
CA ALA A 76 -4.69 -1.48 -3.90
C ALA A 76 -6.04 -1.46 -4.64
N TYR A 77 -6.22 -2.32 -5.63
CA TYR A 77 -7.50 -2.45 -6.35
C TYR A 77 -7.75 -3.88 -6.81
N GLY A 78 -9.02 -4.22 -7.00
CA GLY A 78 -9.47 -5.53 -7.48
C GLY A 78 -10.97 -5.57 -7.72
N THR A 79 -11.49 -6.75 -8.02
CA THR A 79 -12.92 -6.97 -8.31
C THR A 79 -13.60 -7.60 -7.10
N ALA A 80 -14.59 -6.91 -6.53
CA ALA A 80 -15.38 -7.45 -5.43
C ALA A 80 -16.48 -8.38 -5.98
N VAL A 81 -16.63 -9.56 -5.38
CA VAL A 81 -17.55 -10.61 -5.85
C VAL A 81 -18.30 -11.23 -4.67
N MET A 82 -19.40 -11.91 -4.98
CA MET A 82 -20.10 -12.82 -4.08
C MET A 82 -19.73 -14.26 -4.47
N ALA A 83 -18.78 -14.86 -3.74
CA ALA A 83 -18.42 -16.25 -3.87
C ALA A 83 -19.50 -17.14 -3.23
N VAL A 84 -19.93 -18.17 -3.96
CA VAL A 84 -20.84 -19.22 -3.48
C VAL A 84 -20.08 -20.53 -3.35
N ARG A 85 -20.31 -21.28 -2.27
CA ARG A 85 -19.72 -22.60 -2.08
C ARG A 85 -20.61 -23.66 -2.74
N SER A 86 -20.00 -24.57 -3.49
CA SER A 86 -20.63 -25.75 -4.10
C SER A 86 -20.91 -26.85 -3.08
#